data_AF-A0A7K2M5D7-F1
#
_entry.id   AF-A0A7K2M5D7-F1
#
_cell.length_a   1.000
_cell.length_b   1.000
_cell.length_c   1.000
_cell.angle_alpha   90.00
_cell.angle_beta   90.00
_cell.angle_gamma   90.00
#
_symmetry.space_group_name_H-M   'P 1'
#
loop_
_entity.id
_entity.type
_entity.pdbx_description
1 polymer ?
#
loop_
_entity_poly.entity_id
_entity_poly.type
_entity_poly.pdbx_seq_one_letter_code
_entity_poly.pdbx_strand_id
1 'polypeptide(L)' 'YAQDHDRCGPTAQPGPVVDLRAVHGGDPEPHTRGADGARVLGTQAQIWTEFAPTAADLDRLAYPRLCALA' A
#
# COMPACT_ATOMS: atom_id res chain seq x y z
N TYR A 1 0.73 -7.42 -1.30
CA TYR A 1 0.84 -7.79 0.14
C TYR A 1 -0.53 -8.02 0.75
N ALA A 2 -0.63 -8.95 1.69
CA ALA A 2 -1.85 -9.18 2.46
C ALA A 2 -2.25 -7.94 3.27
N GLN A 3 -3.56 -7.73 3.44
CA GLN A 3 -4.14 -6.61 4.20
C GLN A 3 -4.44 -6.98 5.66
N ASP A 4 -4.51 -8.27 5.95
CA ASP A 4 -4.76 -8.85 7.25
C ASP A 4 -4.03 -10.19 7.37
N HIS A 5 -4.21 -10.88 8.51
CA HIS A 5 -3.63 -12.18 8.79
C HIS A 5 -4.57 -13.36 8.49
N ASP A 6 -5.70 -13.14 7.79
CA ASP A 6 -6.63 -14.22 7.52
C ASP A 6 -6.02 -15.26 6.57
N ARG A 7 -5.83 -16.48 7.09
CA ARG A 7 -5.22 -17.59 6.36
C ARG A 7 -6.20 -18.28 5.42
N CYS A 8 -7.50 -18.07 5.62
CA CYS A 8 -8.55 -18.57 4.74
C CYS A 8 -8.95 -17.54 3.67
N GLY A 9 -8.36 -16.34 3.72
CA GLY A 9 -8.65 -15.25 2.81
C GLY A 9 -8.12 -15.49 1.38
N PRO A 10 -8.38 -14.54 0.47
CA PRO A 10 -7.88 -14.58 -0.90
C PRO A 10 -6.36 -14.68 -0.95
N THR A 11 -5.83 -15.35 -1.97
CA THR A 11 -4.38 -15.41 -2.18
C THR A 11 -3.82 -13.99 -2.30
N ALA A 12 -2.72 -13.74 -1.60
CA ALA A 12 -2.03 -12.46 -1.63
C ALA A 12 -0.54 -12.70 -1.80
N GLN A 13 0.15 -11.67 -2.29
CA GLN A 13 1.61 -11.69 -2.39
C GLN A 13 2.25 -12.03 -1.03
N PRO A 14 3.14 -13.04 -0.98
CA PRO A 14 3.88 -13.40 0.24
C PRO A 14 4.68 -12.23 0.79
N GLY A 15 4.68 -12.07 2.11
CA GLY A 15 5.40 -10.98 2.78
C GLY A 15 4.68 -10.50 4.04
N PRO A 16 5.14 -9.37 4.63
CA PRO A 16 4.46 -8.76 5.76
C PRO A 16 3.06 -8.31 5.38
N VAL A 17 2.16 -8.32 6.38
CA VAL A 17 0.86 -7.67 6.27
C VAL A 17 1.07 -6.16 6.23
N VAL A 18 0.41 -5.50 5.29
CA VAL A 18 0.41 -4.04 5.15
C VAL A 18 -1.04 -3.58 5.29
N ASP A 19 -1.46 -3.39 6.53
CA ASP A 19 -2.82 -2.97 6.86
C ASP A 19 -3.04 -1.46 6.64
N LEU A 20 -4.27 -0.98 6.85
CA LEU A 20 -4.60 0.43 6.69
C LEU A 20 -3.83 1.35 7.65
N ARG A 21 -3.60 0.91 8.90
CA ARG A 21 -2.88 1.71 9.90
C ARG A 21 -1.42 1.88 9.52
N ALA A 22 -0.80 0.83 9.00
CA ALA A 22 0.57 0.85 8.48
C ALA A 22 0.72 1.82 7.31
N VAL A 23 -0.22 1.82 6.35
CA VAL A 23 -0.19 2.77 5.22
C VAL A 23 -0.40 4.21 5.69
N HIS A 24 -1.41 4.46 6.53
CA HIS A 24 -1.71 5.80 7.04
C HIS A 24 -0.60 6.36 7.96
N GLY A 25 0.16 5.48 8.63
CA GLY A 25 1.27 5.89 9.49
C GLY A 25 2.57 6.19 8.74
N GLY A 26 2.62 5.99 7.42
CA GLY A 26 3.81 6.27 6.61
C GLY A 26 4.10 7.77 6.49
N ASP A 27 5.38 8.14 6.51
CA ASP A 27 5.82 9.51 6.28
C ASP A 27 6.08 9.74 4.77
N PRO A 28 5.28 10.57 4.07
CA PRO A 28 5.52 10.90 2.67
C PRO A 28 6.74 11.80 2.46
N GLU A 29 7.19 12.52 3.49
CA GLU A 29 8.43 13.27 3.49
C GLU A 29 9.47 12.45 4.26
N PRO A 30 10.24 11.57 3.60
CA PRO A 30 11.29 10.82 4.30
C PRO A 30 12.16 11.80 5.07
N HIS A 31 12.62 11.43 6.27
CA HIS A 31 13.45 12.28 7.13
C HIS A 31 14.87 12.54 6.56
N THR A 32 14.98 12.82 5.26
CA THR A 32 16.18 13.28 4.57
C THR A 32 16.48 14.70 5.04
N ARG A 33 17.27 14.78 6.11
CA ARG A 33 17.73 16.04 6.70
C ARG A 33 18.48 16.87 5.64
N GLY A 34 17.86 17.94 5.13
CA GLY A 34 18.49 18.88 4.21
C GLY A 34 17.62 19.26 3.01
N ALA A 35 18.23 19.78 1.95
CA ALA A 35 17.54 20.29 0.75
C ALA A 35 16.86 19.20 -0.11
N ASP A 36 16.96 17.92 0.29
CA ASP A 36 16.46 16.79 -0.50
C ASP A 36 14.98 16.49 -0.28
N GLY A 37 14.42 16.82 0.89
CA GLY A 37 12.96 16.76 1.11
C GLY A 37 12.18 17.63 0.12
N ALA A 38 12.74 18.81 -0.20
CA ALA A 38 12.17 19.74 -1.17
C ALA A 38 12.17 19.22 -2.63
N ARG A 39 12.79 18.06 -2.92
CA ARG A 39 12.80 17.43 -4.25
C ARG A 39 11.72 16.35 -4.40
N VAL A 40 11.03 15.99 -3.32
CA VAL A 40 9.96 14.99 -3.36
C VAL A 40 8.75 15.59 -4.08
N LEU A 41 8.34 14.97 -5.19
CA LEU A 41 7.19 15.42 -5.98
C LEU A 41 5.85 14.90 -5.43
N GLY A 42 5.89 13.85 -4.63
CA GLY A 42 4.71 13.21 -4.05
C GLY A 42 4.91 11.72 -3.85
N THR A 43 3.80 11.03 -3.60
CA THR A 43 3.73 9.58 -3.39
C THR A 43 2.99 8.89 -4.53
N GLN A 44 3.17 7.58 -4.66
CA GLN A 44 2.51 6.77 -5.69
C GLN A 44 2.03 5.45 -5.08
N ALA A 45 0.78 5.08 -5.35
CA ALA A 45 0.20 3.81 -4.96
C ALA A 45 0.39 2.78 -6.09
N GLN A 46 1.23 1.76 -5.87
CA GLN A 46 1.48 0.69 -6.84
C GLN A 46 0.68 -0.56 -6.49
N ILE A 47 -0.04 -1.12 -7.47
CA ILE A 47 -0.76 -2.37 -7.35
C ILE A 47 -0.13 -3.40 -8.31
N TRP A 48 0.40 -4.47 -7.72
CA TRP A 48 0.96 -5.63 -8.42
C TRP A 48 -0.15 -6.67 -8.64
N THR A 49 -0.27 -7.17 -9.87
CA THR A 49 -1.45 -7.95 -10.31
C THR A 49 -1.24 -9.46 -10.37
N GLU A 50 -0.05 -9.95 -10.02
CA GLU A 50 0.30 -11.38 -10.04
C GLU A 50 -0.66 -12.25 -9.23
N PHE A 51 -1.27 -11.68 -8.18
CA PHE A 51 -2.24 -12.35 -7.30
C PHE A 51 -3.63 -11.67 -7.34
N ALA A 52 -3.93 -10.89 -8.39
CA ALA A 52 -5.19 -10.18 -8.54
C ALA A 52 -5.77 -10.39 -9.95
N PRO A 53 -6.31 -11.59 -10.24
CA PRO A 53 -6.78 -11.94 -11.59
C PRO A 53 -8.07 -11.22 -11.99
N THR A 54 -8.84 -10.68 -11.04
CA THR A 54 -10.12 -10.01 -11.32
C THR A 54 -10.11 -8.54 -10.89
N ALA A 55 -11.02 -7.74 -11.48
CA ALA A 55 -11.22 -6.35 -11.07
C ALA A 55 -11.63 -6.24 -9.59
N ALA A 56 -12.41 -7.20 -9.07
CA ALA A 56 -12.79 -7.24 -7.66
C ALA A 56 -11.59 -7.45 -6.74
N ASP A 57 -10.56 -8.18 -7.19
CA ASP A 57 -9.29 -8.30 -6.45
C ASP A 57 -8.54 -6.97 -6.39
N LEU A 58 -8.56 -6.20 -7.49
CA LEU A 58 -7.96 -4.86 -7.52
C LEU A 58 -8.68 -3.90 -6.57
N ASP A 59 -10.02 -3.89 -6.58
CA ASP A 59 -10.82 -3.06 -5.68
C ASP A 59 -10.54 -3.38 -4.21
N ARG A 60 -10.48 -4.67 -3.88
CA ARG A 60 -10.14 -5.14 -2.54
C ARG A 60 -8.72 -4.73 -2.15
N LEU A 61 -7.74 -4.85 -3.05
CA LEU A 61 -6.35 -4.44 -2.75
C LEU A 61 -6.20 -2.92 -2.64
N ALA A 62 -6.95 -2.15 -3.43
CA ALA A 62 -6.91 -0.69 -3.42
C ALA A 62 -7.57 -0.14 -2.15
N TYR A 63 -8.81 -0.53 -1.87
CA TYR A 63 -9.60 0.07 -0.79
C TYR A 63 -9.51 -0.74 0.51
N PRO A 64 -9.53 -0.08 1.68
CA PRO A 64 -9.58 1.37 1.90
C PRO A 64 -8.20 2.08 1.86
N ARG A 65 -7.11 1.37 1.57
CA ARG A 65 -5.74 1.90 1.71
C ARG A 65 -5.43 3.05 0.75
N LEU A 66 -6.01 3.03 -0.45
CA LEU A 66 -5.85 4.09 -1.44
C LEU A 66 -6.32 5.45 -0.89
N CYS A 67 -7.36 5.47 -0.05
CA CYS A 67 -7.84 6.68 0.59
C CYS A 67 -6.82 7.30 1.56
N ALA A 68 -5.85 6.53 2.07
CA ALA A 68 -4.81 7.05 2.96
C ALA A 68 -3.64 7.70 2.19
N LEU A 69 -3.62 7.58 0.87
CA LEU A 69 -2.57 8.12 -0.01
C LEU A 69 -3.06 9.30 -0.88
N ALA A 70 -4.35 9.65 -0.78
CA ALA A 70 -5.03 10.64 -1.62
C ALA A 70 -5.28 11.96 -0.88
#